data_AF-A0A6V7IQ78-F1
#
_entry.id   AF-A0A6V7IQ78-F1
#
_cell.length_a   1.000
_cell.length_b   1.000
_cell.length_c   1.000
_cell.angle_alpha   90.00
_cell.angle_beta   90.00
_cell.angle_gamma   90.00
#
_symmetry.space_group_name_H-M   'P 1'
#
loop_
_entity.id
_entity.type
_entity.pdbx_description
1 polymer ?
#
loop_
_entity_poly.entity_id
_entity_poly.type
_entity_poly.pdbx_seq_one_letter_code
_entity_poly.pdbx_strand_id
1 'polypeptide(L)'
;MNIITCRFSVPGGPPGHSDTLSSINSTEIGDCLAARRQVDFAEISQGLPLNNEYELIAFSHFTISRLYPVELGLGKRVVEKPIGFKRKDILEAVTKTIDTLNKNISSIAARYTTDDFLEGLYRVEPTTGTQYEMYFRTKNVNKSSTNGYTKIVMMRPYAPIHFVSLSKQQTREKELIHIILPLSGRTGTFQSFMDKFVKIGLKNDRRVHLTVVYFGTEGLSEAQAIMSRVLMTRGSGGTNQNLRLLALNETFSRGKGLRVGAERAWNGEGDVLLFMCDVDVVFSARFLD
;
A
#
# COMPACT_ATOMS: atom_id res chain seq x y z
N MET A 1 13.87 3.96 2.57
CA MET A 1 13.50 2.57 2.91
C MET A 1 12.25 2.29 2.10
N ASN A 2 12.42 1.53 1.02
CA ASN A 2 11.42 1.42 -0.03
C ASN A 2 10.41 0.36 0.38
N ILE A 3 9.14 0.76 0.51
CA ILE A 3 8.01 -0.13 0.74
C ILE A 3 7.46 -0.45 -0.65
N ILE A 4 7.48 -1.73 -1.02
CA ILE A 4 6.78 -2.24 -2.19
C ILE A 4 5.48 -2.87 -1.66
N THR A 5 4.37 -2.16 -1.82
CA THR A 5 3.03 -2.68 -1.50
C THR A 5 2.44 -3.26 -2.78
N CYS A 6 2.36 -4.59 -2.89
CA CYS A 6 1.66 -5.25 -4.00
C CYS A 6 0.26 -5.70 -3.52
N ARG A 7 -0.79 -5.35 -4.26
CA ARG A 7 -2.18 -5.74 -4.00
C ARG A 7 -2.69 -6.55 -5.19
N PHE A 8 -3.33 -7.70 -4.96
CA PHE A 8 -3.87 -8.57 -6.02
C PHE A 8 -5.39 -8.65 -5.88
N SER A 9 -6.14 -8.38 -6.96
CA SER A 9 -7.60 -8.51 -7.00
C SER A 9 -8.07 -9.30 -8.22
N VAL A 10 -9.11 -10.12 -8.05
CA VAL A 10 -9.73 -11.00 -9.07
C VAL A 10 -10.99 -10.31 -9.64
N PRO A 11 -11.30 -10.37 -10.95
CA PRO A 11 -12.39 -9.58 -11.54
C PRO A 11 -13.72 -10.33 -11.70
N GLY A 12 -14.82 -9.63 -11.43
CA GLY A 12 -16.19 -9.95 -11.87
C GLY A 12 -16.71 -8.85 -12.81
N GLY A 13 -17.21 -9.22 -13.99
CA GLY A 13 -17.55 -8.28 -15.08
C GLY A 13 -18.91 -7.57 -14.95
N PRO A 14 -19.18 -6.51 -15.73
CA PRO A 14 -20.46 -5.79 -15.70
C PRO A 14 -21.33 -5.99 -16.97
N PRO A 15 -22.66 -5.82 -16.88
CA PRO A 15 -23.53 -5.58 -18.03
C PRO A 15 -23.77 -4.07 -18.25
N GLY A 16 -23.95 -3.69 -19.51
CA GLY A 16 -24.04 -2.29 -19.97
C GLY A 16 -25.44 -1.66 -19.88
N HIS A 17 -25.49 -0.38 -20.22
CA HIS A 17 -26.68 0.29 -20.75
C HIS A 17 -26.29 1.57 -21.50
N SER A 18 -27.07 1.85 -22.55
CA SER A 18 -27.04 2.97 -23.47
C SER A 18 -27.67 4.24 -22.88
N ASP A 19 -27.24 5.42 -23.33
CA ASP A 19 -28.10 6.35 -24.11
C ASP A 19 -27.43 7.73 -24.37
N THR A 20 -27.51 8.10 -25.64
CA THR A 20 -27.67 9.41 -26.32
C THR A 20 -27.27 10.72 -25.60
N LEU A 21 -26.30 11.46 -26.18
CA LEU A 21 -26.20 12.92 -25.99
C LEU A 21 -25.65 13.64 -27.24
N SER A 22 -26.31 14.75 -27.54
CA SER A 22 -26.15 15.67 -28.68
C SER A 22 -24.89 16.55 -28.63
N SER A 23 -24.29 16.73 -29.81
CA SER A 23 -23.40 17.84 -30.24
C SER A 23 -22.36 18.33 -29.24
N ILE A 24 -21.32 17.54 -29.02
CA ILE A 24 -20.00 18.00 -28.55
C ILE A 24 -19.09 18.01 -29.80
N ASN A 25 -18.14 18.95 -29.90
CA ASN A 25 -17.22 19.00 -31.04
C ASN A 25 -16.54 17.64 -31.23
N SER A 26 -16.51 17.12 -32.46
CA SER A 26 -16.04 15.75 -32.75
C SER A 26 -14.61 15.47 -32.28
N THR A 27 -13.77 16.50 -32.25
CA THR A 27 -12.41 16.47 -31.68
C THR A 27 -12.42 16.38 -30.15
N GLU A 28 -13.23 17.17 -29.46
CA GLU A 28 -13.37 17.12 -27.99
C GLU A 28 -14.01 15.81 -27.51
N ILE A 29 -14.95 15.24 -28.29
CA ILE A 29 -15.49 13.89 -28.07
C ILE A 29 -14.38 12.86 -28.27
N GLY A 30 -13.61 12.97 -29.35
CA GLY A 30 -12.51 12.06 -29.67
C GLY A 30 -11.46 12.01 -28.56
N ASP A 31 -11.05 13.18 -28.05
CA ASP A 31 -10.08 13.31 -26.96
C ASP A 31 -10.65 12.81 -25.63
N CYS A 32 -11.92 13.09 -25.32
CA CYS A 32 -12.59 12.52 -24.15
C CYS A 32 -12.71 11.00 -24.21
N LEU A 33 -13.01 10.44 -25.39
CA LEU A 33 -13.08 8.99 -25.60
C LEU A 33 -11.70 8.33 -25.53
N ALA A 34 -10.67 8.97 -26.07
CA ALA A 34 -9.29 8.48 -25.99
C ALA A 34 -8.79 8.49 -24.53
N ALA A 35 -9.04 9.58 -23.79
CA ALA A 35 -8.73 9.68 -22.37
C ALA A 35 -9.48 8.62 -21.56
N ARG A 36 -10.76 8.38 -21.85
CA ARG A 36 -11.56 7.35 -21.18
C ARG A 36 -11.03 5.94 -21.46
N ARG A 37 -10.70 5.63 -22.72
CA ARG A 37 -10.04 4.36 -23.07
C ARG A 37 -8.70 4.20 -22.34
N GLN A 38 -7.92 5.27 -22.22
CA GLN A 38 -6.63 5.21 -21.51
C GLN A 38 -6.81 4.93 -20.00
N VAL A 39 -7.89 5.42 -19.39
CA VAL A 39 -8.28 5.04 -18.02
C VAL A 39 -8.67 3.57 -17.94
N ASP A 40 -9.41 3.06 -18.92
CA ASP A 40 -9.82 1.64 -18.97
C ASP A 40 -8.62 0.69 -19.14
N PHE A 41 -7.57 1.13 -19.86
CA PHE A 41 -6.32 0.39 -20.04
C PHE A 41 -5.34 0.53 -18.87
N ALA A 42 -5.53 1.50 -17.98
CA ALA A 42 -4.68 1.68 -16.82
C ALA A 42 -4.92 0.57 -15.81
N GLU A 43 -3.85 0.17 -15.11
CA GLU A 43 -3.87 -0.90 -14.10
C GLU A 43 -4.55 -0.43 -12.78
N ILE A 44 -5.73 0.18 -12.88
CA ILE A 44 -6.44 0.80 -11.75
C ILE A 44 -7.51 -0.14 -11.20
N SER A 45 -8.31 -0.70 -12.10
CA SER A 45 -9.43 -1.58 -11.75
C SER A 45 -9.01 -3.05 -11.69
N GLN A 46 -7.96 -3.42 -12.44
CA GLN A 46 -7.46 -4.78 -12.54
C GLN A 46 -5.93 -4.75 -12.68
N GLY A 47 -5.25 -5.64 -11.96
CA GLY A 47 -3.81 -5.85 -12.06
C GLY A 47 -3.41 -6.45 -13.41
N LEU A 48 -2.24 -6.06 -13.93
CA LEU A 48 -1.69 -6.61 -15.16
C LEU A 48 -0.60 -7.66 -14.82
N PRO A 49 -0.56 -8.80 -15.51
CA PRO A 49 0.53 -9.74 -15.33
C PRO A 49 1.83 -9.12 -15.86
N LEU A 50 2.82 -8.99 -15.00
CA LEU A 50 4.16 -8.51 -15.34
C LEU A 50 5.07 -9.70 -15.70
N ASN A 51 5.98 -9.51 -16.65
CA ASN A 51 6.90 -10.58 -17.06
C ASN A 51 7.98 -10.83 -15.99
N ASN A 52 8.37 -9.79 -15.26
CA ASN A 52 9.37 -9.82 -14.20
C ASN A 52 9.25 -8.60 -13.27
N GLU A 53 10.03 -8.58 -12.19
CA GLU A 53 10.01 -7.54 -11.17
C GLU A 53 10.47 -6.15 -11.64
N TYR A 54 11.19 -6.06 -12.77
CA TYR A 54 11.70 -4.79 -13.31
C TYR A 54 10.62 -4.00 -14.06
N GLU A 55 9.48 -4.62 -14.37
CA GLU A 55 8.33 -3.95 -14.98
C GLU A 55 7.43 -3.26 -13.95
N LEU A 56 7.66 -3.49 -12.65
CA LEU A 56 6.84 -2.95 -11.58
C LEU A 56 7.10 -1.45 -11.40
N ILE A 57 6.05 -0.64 -11.56
CA ILE A 57 6.09 0.80 -11.27
C ILE A 57 5.46 1.03 -9.89
N ALA A 58 6.31 1.35 -8.92
CA ALA A 58 5.89 1.55 -7.53
C ALA A 58 5.19 2.90 -7.32
N PHE A 59 4.27 2.93 -6.36
CA PHE A 59 3.65 4.17 -5.90
C PHE A 59 4.62 4.97 -5.03
N SER A 60 4.73 6.26 -5.32
CA SER A 60 5.37 7.25 -4.47
C SER A 60 4.33 7.92 -3.57
N HIS A 61 4.69 8.14 -2.31
CA HIS A 61 3.81 8.78 -1.34
C HIS A 61 3.99 10.30 -1.35
N PHE A 62 2.92 11.05 -1.11
CA PHE A 62 2.96 12.50 -1.01
C PHE A 62 1.96 13.06 0.01
N THR A 63 2.34 14.21 0.55
CA THR A 63 1.44 15.17 1.19
C THR A 63 1.50 16.47 0.38
N ILE A 64 0.68 17.47 0.72
CA ILE A 64 0.72 18.78 0.04
C ILE A 64 2.13 19.41 0.08
N SER A 65 2.90 19.14 1.15
CA SER A 65 4.18 19.81 1.40
C SER A 65 5.41 18.92 1.24
N ARG A 66 5.23 17.60 1.08
CA ARG A 66 6.32 16.62 1.07
C ARG A 66 6.07 15.50 0.09
N LEU A 67 7.13 15.09 -0.59
CA LEU A 67 7.21 13.91 -1.44
C LEU A 67 8.08 12.87 -0.76
N TYR A 68 7.68 11.61 -0.91
CA TYR A 68 8.42 10.43 -0.46
C TYR A 68 8.60 9.48 -1.67
N PRO A 69 9.52 9.81 -2.59
CA PRO A 69 9.75 9.01 -3.79
C PRO A 69 10.40 7.67 -3.45
N VAL A 70 10.03 6.63 -4.20
CA VAL A 70 10.62 5.29 -4.05
C VAL A 70 12.00 5.20 -4.72
N GLU A 71 12.22 5.96 -5.80
CA GLU A 71 13.41 5.84 -6.66
C GLU A 71 14.68 6.49 -6.09
N LEU A 72 14.58 7.33 -5.05
CA LEU A 72 15.74 8.05 -4.47
C LEU A 72 16.73 7.12 -3.72
N GLY A 73 16.42 5.82 -3.61
CA GLY A 73 17.30 4.83 -2.99
C GLY A 73 17.58 5.10 -1.50
N LEU A 74 18.78 4.70 -1.05
CA LEU A 74 19.26 4.91 0.33
C LEU A 74 19.93 6.28 0.54
N GLY A 75 19.61 7.27 -0.30
CA GLY A 75 20.18 8.61 -0.19
C GLY A 75 19.85 9.29 1.16
N LYS A 76 20.69 10.25 1.58
CA LYS A 76 20.49 11.00 2.84
C LYS A 76 19.19 11.81 2.86
N ARG A 77 18.61 12.13 1.71
CA ARG A 77 17.32 12.83 1.59
C ARG A 77 16.25 11.84 1.15
N VAL A 78 15.52 11.32 2.14
CA VAL A 78 14.37 10.42 1.92
C VAL A 78 13.04 11.16 1.78
N VAL A 79 13.07 12.49 1.89
CA VAL A 79 11.90 13.38 1.77
C VAL A 79 12.29 14.60 0.96
N GLU A 80 11.45 14.96 0.00
CA GLU A 80 11.61 16.14 -0.84
C GLU A 80 10.45 17.12 -0.67
N LYS A 81 10.68 18.39 -0.97
CA LYS A 81 9.59 19.38 -1.10
C LYS A 81 9.13 19.38 -2.56
N PRO A 82 7.82 19.31 -2.84
CA PRO A 82 7.34 19.47 -4.20
C PRO A 82 7.62 20.91 -4.67
N ILE A 83 8.34 21.05 -5.78
CA ILE A 83 8.70 22.33 -6.40
C ILE A 83 8.34 22.34 -7.89
N GLY A 84 8.29 23.53 -8.49
CA GLY A 84 8.05 23.71 -9.92
C GLY A 84 6.80 22.99 -10.43
N PHE A 85 6.94 22.25 -11.53
CA PHE A 85 5.86 21.50 -12.14
C PHE A 85 5.28 20.42 -11.23
N LYS A 86 6.09 19.78 -10.38
CA LYS A 86 5.59 18.75 -9.48
C LYS A 86 4.65 19.32 -8.40
N ARG A 87 4.94 20.51 -7.90
CA ARG A 87 4.04 21.24 -7.00
C ARG A 87 2.72 21.60 -7.69
N LYS A 88 2.80 22.12 -8.93
CA LYS A 88 1.61 22.49 -9.70
C LYS A 88 0.71 21.28 -9.97
N ASP A 89 1.31 20.17 -10.38
CA ASP A 89 0.67 18.89 -10.67
C ASP A 89 -0.09 18.33 -9.45
N ILE A 90 0.57 18.24 -8.29
CA ILE A 90 -0.06 17.79 -7.04
C ILE A 90 -1.20 18.72 -6.60
N LEU A 91 -0.99 20.03 -6.66
CA LEU A 91 -2.02 21.00 -6.27
C LEU A 91 -3.24 20.91 -7.18
N GLU A 92 -3.03 20.76 -8.48
CA GLU A 92 -4.12 20.57 -9.45
C GLU A 92 -4.87 19.25 -9.18
N ALA A 93 -4.15 18.15 -8.92
CA ALA A 93 -4.75 16.87 -8.55
C ALA A 93 -5.61 16.97 -7.28
N VAL A 94 -5.08 17.56 -6.21
CA VAL A 94 -5.83 17.74 -4.95
C VAL A 94 -7.04 18.66 -5.14
N THR A 95 -6.88 19.77 -5.87
CA THR A 95 -7.98 20.72 -6.14
C THR A 95 -9.10 20.05 -6.94
N LYS A 96 -8.76 19.37 -8.04
CA LYS A 96 -9.74 18.66 -8.88
C LYS A 96 -10.49 17.57 -8.10
N THR A 97 -9.81 16.98 -7.13
CA THR A 97 -10.37 15.96 -6.24
C THR A 97 -11.36 16.56 -5.27
N ILE A 98 -11.01 17.67 -4.62
CA ILE A 98 -11.92 18.43 -3.75
C ILE A 98 -13.17 18.86 -4.53
N ASP A 99 -13.00 19.39 -5.75
CA ASP A 99 -14.11 19.75 -6.62
C ASP A 99 -15.01 18.54 -6.89
N THR A 100 -14.40 17.40 -7.21
CA THR A 100 -15.13 16.14 -7.49
C THR A 100 -15.89 15.63 -6.28
N LEU A 101 -15.29 15.66 -5.09
CA LEU A 101 -15.95 15.28 -3.82
C LEU A 101 -17.14 16.21 -3.50
N ASN A 102 -17.04 17.48 -3.86
CA ASN A 102 -18.04 18.50 -3.53
C ASN A 102 -19.16 18.68 -4.57
N LYS A 103 -19.11 18.03 -5.75
CA LYS A 103 -20.08 18.21 -6.84
C LYS A 103 -21.54 18.11 -6.40
N ASN A 104 -21.86 17.18 -5.51
CA ASN A 104 -23.23 16.91 -5.04
C ASN A 104 -23.44 17.31 -3.56
N ILE A 105 -22.58 18.15 -3.01
CA ILE A 105 -22.65 18.59 -1.60
C ILE A 105 -23.14 20.04 -1.54
N SER A 106 -24.39 20.20 -1.10
CA SER A 106 -25.03 21.53 -0.95
C SER A 106 -24.70 22.22 0.38
N SER A 107 -24.50 21.44 1.46
CA SER A 107 -24.19 21.98 2.78
C SER A 107 -22.72 22.38 2.90
N ILE A 108 -22.47 23.64 3.25
CA ILE A 108 -21.10 24.17 3.45
C ILE A 108 -20.34 23.39 4.52
N ALA A 109 -21.02 22.99 5.61
CA ALA A 109 -20.41 22.23 6.71
C ALA A 109 -19.95 20.82 6.28
N ALA A 110 -20.53 20.27 5.20
CA ALA A 110 -20.19 18.95 4.67
C ALA A 110 -19.14 19.01 3.55
N ARG A 111 -18.75 20.19 3.07
CA ARG A 111 -17.79 20.33 1.97
C ARG A 111 -16.38 19.93 2.40
N TYR A 112 -15.71 19.18 1.55
CA TYR A 112 -14.31 18.86 1.67
C TYR A 112 -13.45 20.08 1.34
N THR A 113 -12.35 20.22 2.05
CA THR A 113 -11.36 21.28 1.92
C THR A 113 -9.96 20.67 1.90
N THR A 114 -8.95 21.50 1.66
CA THR A 114 -7.55 21.07 1.71
C THR A 114 -7.14 20.55 3.09
N ASP A 115 -7.77 21.04 4.17
CA ASP A 115 -7.49 20.58 5.55
C ASP A 115 -8.00 19.16 5.81
N ASP A 116 -8.93 18.67 4.98
CA ASP A 116 -9.41 17.30 5.07
C ASP A 116 -8.50 16.32 4.33
N PHE A 117 -7.57 16.79 3.50
CA PHE A 117 -6.60 15.94 2.81
C PHE A 117 -5.57 15.39 3.79
N LEU A 118 -5.45 14.07 3.84
CA LEU A 118 -4.51 13.38 4.73
C LEU A 118 -3.19 13.14 4.00
N GLU A 119 -3.26 12.38 2.91
CA GLU A 119 -2.11 11.95 2.13
C GLU A 119 -2.56 11.40 0.77
N GLY A 120 -1.60 11.14 -0.10
CA GLY A 120 -1.86 10.48 -1.37
C GLY A 120 -0.68 9.64 -1.86
N LEU A 121 -1.00 8.73 -2.76
CA LEU A 121 -0.06 7.92 -3.52
C LEU A 121 -0.17 8.33 -4.98
N TYR A 122 0.96 8.37 -5.69
CA TYR A 122 0.96 8.52 -7.14
C TYR A 122 1.95 7.59 -7.80
N ARG A 123 1.64 7.15 -9.02
CA ARG A 123 2.59 6.49 -9.91
C ARG A 123 2.44 7.06 -11.32
N VAL A 124 3.54 7.12 -12.06
CA VAL A 124 3.55 7.58 -13.44
C VAL A 124 3.86 6.40 -14.34
N GLU A 125 2.87 5.94 -15.07
CA GLU A 125 3.00 4.90 -16.07
C GLU A 125 3.29 5.55 -17.44
N PRO A 126 4.37 5.16 -18.13
CA PRO A 126 4.72 5.72 -19.43
C PRO A 126 3.62 5.56 -20.49
N THR A 127 2.79 4.53 -20.39
CA THR A 127 1.75 4.20 -21.38
C THR A 127 0.41 4.87 -21.08
N THR A 128 0.06 5.06 -19.81
CA THR A 128 -1.29 5.49 -19.42
C THR A 128 -1.32 6.86 -18.75
N GLY A 129 -0.22 7.33 -18.15
CA GLY A 129 -0.13 8.62 -17.49
C GLY A 129 0.02 8.49 -15.96
N THR A 130 -0.46 9.47 -15.21
CA THR A 130 -0.29 9.52 -13.75
C THR A 130 -1.55 9.12 -13.01
N GLN A 131 -1.47 8.06 -12.22
CA GLN A 131 -2.52 7.66 -11.29
C GLN A 131 -2.30 8.33 -9.92
N TYR A 132 -3.39 8.76 -9.30
CA TYR A 132 -3.42 9.28 -7.95
C TYR A 132 -4.42 8.51 -7.10
N GLU A 133 -4.00 8.07 -5.92
CA GLU A 133 -4.89 7.63 -4.86
C GLU A 133 -4.80 8.64 -3.72
N MET A 134 -5.91 9.29 -3.38
CA MET A 134 -5.91 10.34 -2.37
C MET A 134 -6.88 10.00 -1.24
N TYR A 135 -6.44 10.30 -0.02
CA TYR A 135 -7.12 9.94 1.21
C TYR A 135 -7.56 11.21 1.93
N PHE A 136 -8.86 11.34 2.17
CA PHE A 136 -9.46 12.47 2.88
C PHE A 136 -10.12 12.00 4.16
N ARG A 137 -10.13 12.82 5.21
CA ARG A 137 -10.94 12.58 6.40
C ARG A 137 -12.42 12.51 6.01
N THR A 138 -13.11 11.44 6.39
CA THR A 138 -14.54 11.30 6.06
C THR A 138 -15.36 12.32 6.85
N LYS A 139 -16.12 13.17 6.15
CA LYS A 139 -17.12 14.06 6.73
C LYS A 139 -18.48 13.35 6.77
N ASN A 140 -19.02 13.11 7.96
CA ASN A 140 -20.38 12.62 8.14
C ASN A 140 -21.15 13.56 9.08
N VAL A 141 -22.23 14.17 8.57
CA VAL A 141 -22.99 15.19 9.29
C VAL A 141 -23.81 14.60 10.45
N ASN A 142 -24.14 13.30 10.39
CA ASN A 142 -25.14 12.69 11.28
C ASN A 142 -24.59 11.71 12.32
N LYS A 143 -23.27 11.54 12.46
CA LYS A 143 -22.68 10.67 13.49
C LYS A 143 -21.42 11.30 14.08
N SER A 144 -21.44 11.56 15.39
CA SER A 144 -20.23 11.89 16.12
C SER A 144 -19.25 10.72 16.03
N SER A 145 -18.03 11.01 15.57
CA SER A 145 -16.84 10.15 15.67
C SER A 145 -16.86 8.81 14.92
N THR A 146 -17.14 8.78 13.62
CA THR A 146 -16.58 7.72 12.77
C THR A 146 -15.22 8.17 12.24
N ASN A 147 -14.14 7.82 12.96
CA ASN A 147 -12.78 7.89 12.40
C ASN A 147 -12.76 6.99 11.16
N GLY A 148 -12.66 7.60 9.99
CA GLY A 148 -12.67 6.94 8.70
C GLY A 148 -12.10 7.87 7.65
N TYR A 149 -11.79 7.33 6.50
CA TYR A 149 -11.27 8.09 5.38
C TYR A 149 -12.05 7.77 4.10
N THR A 150 -12.07 8.75 3.22
CA THR A 150 -12.61 8.65 1.86
C THR A 150 -11.41 8.52 0.94
N LYS A 151 -11.27 7.36 0.31
CA LYS A 151 -10.29 7.14 -0.76
C LYS A 151 -10.94 7.53 -2.08
N ILE A 152 -10.22 8.29 -2.88
CA ILE A 152 -10.63 8.69 -4.23
C ILE A 152 -9.45 8.47 -5.17
N VAL A 153 -9.75 7.79 -6.28
CA VAL A 153 -8.77 7.49 -7.32
C VAL A 153 -9.03 8.42 -8.50
N MET A 154 -8.00 9.16 -8.88
CA MET A 154 -8.01 10.07 -10.02
C MET A 154 -6.91 9.63 -11.00
N MET A 155 -7.16 9.80 -12.28
CA MET A 155 -6.19 9.49 -13.33
C MET A 155 -5.95 10.75 -14.16
N ARG A 156 -4.69 11.12 -14.33
CA ARG A 156 -4.23 12.07 -15.34
C ARG A 156 -3.68 11.24 -16.50
N PRO A 157 -4.50 10.90 -17.51
CA PRO A 157 -3.95 10.48 -18.81
C PRO A 157 -3.01 11.57 -19.34
N TYR A 158 -2.43 11.44 -20.53
CA TYR A 158 -1.69 12.56 -21.15
C TYR A 158 -2.64 13.69 -21.63
N ALA A 159 -3.64 14.02 -20.79
CA ALA A 159 -4.76 14.93 -20.92
C ALA A 159 -5.21 15.36 -19.49
N PRO A 160 -6.28 16.16 -19.32
CA PRO A 160 -6.75 16.60 -18.00
C PRO A 160 -7.10 15.46 -17.03
N ILE A 161 -7.15 15.77 -15.73
CA ILE A 161 -7.45 14.76 -14.69
C ILE A 161 -8.93 14.33 -14.74
N HIS A 162 -9.14 13.01 -14.73
CA HIS A 162 -10.43 12.34 -14.67
C HIS A 162 -10.63 11.60 -13.35
N PHE A 163 -11.90 11.53 -12.92
CA PHE A 163 -12.33 10.71 -11.79
C PHE A 163 -12.42 9.24 -12.21
N VAL A 164 -11.94 8.34 -11.36
CA VAL A 164 -12.02 6.88 -11.61
C VAL A 164 -12.94 6.22 -10.60
N SER A 165 -12.64 6.30 -9.30
CA SER A 165 -13.42 5.61 -8.28
C SER A 165 -13.39 6.34 -6.94
N LEU A 166 -14.40 6.08 -6.11
CA LEU A 166 -14.52 6.59 -4.76
C LEU A 166 -14.96 5.48 -3.82
N SER A 167 -14.28 5.33 -2.70
CA SER A 167 -14.63 4.40 -1.63
C SER A 167 -14.53 5.07 -0.27
N LYS A 168 -15.46 4.75 0.63
CA LYS A 168 -15.43 5.21 2.01
C LYS A 168 -15.05 4.02 2.89
N GLN A 169 -13.94 4.13 3.60
CA GLN A 169 -13.49 3.11 4.54
C GLN A 169 -13.61 3.63 5.97
N GLN A 170 -14.12 2.78 6.85
CA GLN A 170 -14.07 3.05 8.28
C GLN A 170 -12.68 2.62 8.79
N THR A 171 -12.08 3.39 9.71
CA THR A 171 -10.73 3.09 10.27
C THR A 171 -10.68 1.75 11.04
N ARG A 172 -11.78 1.03 11.17
CA ARG A 172 -11.87 -0.21 11.96
C ARG A 172 -11.29 -1.44 11.27
N GLU A 173 -11.15 -1.44 9.95
CA GLU A 173 -10.56 -2.57 9.21
C GLU A 173 -9.11 -2.23 8.86
N LYS A 174 -8.19 -2.20 9.84
CA LYS A 174 -6.77 -2.19 9.44
C LYS A 174 -6.41 -3.59 8.87
N GLU A 175 -5.59 -3.61 7.83
CA GLU A 175 -5.22 -4.83 7.12
C GLU A 175 -4.30 -5.72 7.98
N LEU A 176 -4.25 -7.01 7.66
CA LEU A 176 -3.29 -7.93 8.25
C LEU A 176 -1.90 -7.57 7.72
N ILE A 177 -0.90 -7.55 8.60
CA ILE A 177 0.49 -7.27 8.22
C ILE A 177 1.28 -8.56 8.32
N HIS A 178 1.84 -9.03 7.20
CA HIS A 178 2.68 -10.21 7.16
C HIS A 178 4.14 -9.82 6.92
N ILE A 179 4.96 -9.98 7.94
CA ILE A 179 6.39 -9.78 7.89
C ILE A 179 7.09 -11.05 7.38
N ILE A 180 7.90 -10.93 6.34
CA ILE A 180 8.76 -12.01 5.85
C ILE A 180 10.21 -11.65 6.15
N LEU A 181 10.90 -12.58 6.81
CA LEU A 181 12.28 -12.44 7.24
C LEU A 181 13.12 -13.61 6.72
N PRO A 182 13.88 -13.44 5.63
CA PRO A 182 14.93 -14.39 5.25
C PRO A 182 16.07 -14.34 6.28
N LEU A 183 16.51 -15.51 6.77
CA LEU A 183 17.54 -15.62 7.80
C LEU A 183 18.52 -16.77 7.49
N SER A 184 19.80 -16.57 7.79
CA SER A 184 20.81 -17.64 7.86
C SER A 184 21.86 -17.23 8.88
N GLY A 185 22.16 -18.12 9.84
CA GLY A 185 22.97 -17.77 11.00
C GLY A 185 22.41 -16.55 11.75
N ARG A 186 23.30 -15.66 12.21
CA ARG A 186 22.96 -14.37 12.84
C ARG A 186 21.93 -14.47 13.98
N THR A 187 21.94 -15.57 14.71
CA THR A 187 20.96 -15.92 15.74
C THR A 187 20.94 -14.89 16.87
N GLY A 188 22.08 -14.29 17.21
CA GLY A 188 22.15 -13.17 18.17
C GLY A 188 21.44 -11.90 17.71
N THR A 189 21.49 -11.56 16.42
CA THR A 189 20.72 -10.43 15.87
C THR A 189 19.23 -10.77 15.79
N PHE A 190 18.92 -12.01 15.39
CA PHE A 190 17.55 -12.52 15.37
C PHE A 190 16.89 -12.49 16.76
N GLN A 191 17.65 -12.79 17.82
CA GLN A 191 17.20 -12.64 19.20
C GLN A 191 16.71 -11.22 19.47
N SER A 192 17.54 -10.23 19.14
CA SER A 192 17.24 -8.81 19.34
C SER A 192 16.05 -8.36 18.50
N PHE A 193 15.91 -8.87 17.28
CA PHE A 193 14.75 -8.65 16.43
C PHE A 193 13.47 -9.19 17.08
N MET A 194 13.48 -10.44 17.56
CA MET A 194 12.32 -11.07 18.18
C MET A 194 11.88 -10.34 19.45
N ASP A 195 12.82 -9.88 20.28
CA ASP A 195 12.50 -9.10 21.49
C ASP A 195 11.79 -7.78 21.16
N LYS A 196 12.17 -7.14 20.04
CA LYS A 196 11.47 -5.95 19.53
C LYS A 196 10.13 -6.31 18.90
N PHE A 197 10.07 -7.36 18.09
CA PHE A 197 8.85 -7.83 17.44
C PHE A 197 7.76 -8.17 18.46
N VAL A 198 8.10 -8.84 19.57
CA VAL A 198 7.16 -9.13 20.66
C VAL A 198 6.64 -7.84 21.30
N LYS A 199 7.51 -6.86 21.57
CA LYS A 199 7.13 -5.59 22.20
C LYS A 199 6.27 -4.71 21.27
N ILE A 200 6.56 -4.73 19.98
CA ILE A 200 6.04 -3.76 19.01
C ILE A 200 4.88 -4.33 18.19
N GLY A 201 5.02 -5.55 17.68
CA GLY A 201 4.00 -6.25 16.92
C GLY A 201 3.01 -6.97 17.83
N LEU A 202 3.43 -8.06 18.45
CA LEU A 202 2.50 -9.03 19.07
C LEU A 202 1.70 -8.51 20.27
N LYS A 203 2.29 -7.61 21.08
CA LYS A 203 1.60 -7.03 22.25
C LYS A 203 0.60 -5.93 21.88
N ASN A 204 0.86 -5.20 20.81
CA ASN A 204 0.05 -4.04 20.42
C ASN A 204 -0.99 -4.39 19.37
N ASP A 205 -0.67 -5.35 18.49
CA ASP A 205 -1.50 -5.70 17.35
C ASP A 205 -1.41 -7.20 17.02
N ARG A 206 -2.54 -7.91 17.21
CA ARG A 206 -2.64 -9.34 16.95
C ARG A 206 -2.67 -9.70 15.45
N ARG A 207 -2.71 -8.70 14.58
CA ARG A 207 -2.80 -8.87 13.11
C ARG A 207 -1.43 -8.82 12.44
N VAL A 208 -0.36 -8.75 13.23
CA VAL A 208 1.00 -8.82 12.73
C VAL A 208 1.47 -10.27 12.77
N HIS A 209 1.75 -10.82 11.60
CA HIS A 209 2.27 -12.17 11.39
C HIS A 209 3.74 -12.09 10.99
N LEU A 210 4.53 -13.08 11.38
CA LEU A 210 5.94 -13.20 11.01
C LEU A 210 6.20 -14.61 10.46
N THR A 211 6.72 -14.66 9.25
CA THR A 211 7.34 -15.86 8.67
C THR A 211 8.84 -15.67 8.58
N VAL A 212 9.58 -16.49 9.32
CA VAL A 212 11.03 -16.58 9.22
C VAL A 212 11.38 -17.68 8.24
N VAL A 213 12.08 -17.34 7.15
CA VAL A 213 12.58 -18.32 6.17
C VAL A 213 14.06 -18.56 6.45
N TYR A 214 14.36 -19.67 7.12
CA TYR A 214 15.69 -20.02 7.58
C TYR A 214 16.45 -20.86 6.55
N PHE A 215 17.67 -20.46 6.20
CA PHE A 215 18.54 -21.15 5.26
C PHE A 215 19.71 -21.83 5.96
N GLY A 216 19.92 -23.11 5.62
CA GLY A 216 20.99 -23.95 6.17
C GLY A 216 20.63 -24.58 7.52
N THR A 217 21.54 -25.39 8.03
CA THR A 217 21.38 -26.12 9.30
C THR A 217 22.10 -25.45 10.46
N GLU A 218 23.17 -24.70 10.20
CA GLU A 218 23.91 -23.95 11.20
C GLU A 218 23.02 -22.89 11.86
N GLY A 219 22.96 -22.88 13.19
CA GLY A 219 22.12 -21.97 13.98
C GLY A 219 20.60 -22.23 13.90
N LEU A 220 20.12 -23.19 13.10
CA LEU A 220 18.69 -23.48 12.96
C LEU A 220 18.05 -23.89 14.29
N SER A 221 18.74 -24.73 15.07
CA SER A 221 18.26 -25.15 16.39
C SER A 221 18.14 -23.97 17.36
N GLU A 222 19.07 -23.01 17.30
CA GLU A 222 19.01 -21.79 18.11
C GLU A 222 17.82 -20.92 17.67
N ALA A 223 17.64 -20.70 16.37
CA ALA A 223 16.50 -19.94 15.85
C ALA A 223 15.15 -20.56 16.24
N GLN A 224 15.05 -21.90 16.19
CA GLN A 224 13.90 -22.65 16.70
C GLN A 224 13.69 -22.39 18.20
N ALA A 225 14.75 -22.49 19.02
CA ALA A 225 14.67 -22.24 20.45
C ALA A 225 14.22 -20.80 20.78
N ILE A 226 14.69 -19.80 20.03
CA ILE A 226 14.29 -18.40 20.16
C ILE A 226 12.78 -18.26 19.90
N MET A 227 12.28 -18.81 18.78
CA MET A 227 10.86 -18.79 18.42
C MET A 227 10.00 -19.54 19.45
N SER A 228 10.42 -20.74 19.88
CA SER A 228 9.72 -21.54 20.88
C SER A 228 9.61 -20.82 22.22
N ARG A 229 10.66 -20.09 22.64
CA ARG A 229 10.60 -19.30 23.88
C ARG A 229 9.55 -18.20 23.81
N VAL A 230 9.40 -17.53 22.67
CA VAL A 230 8.35 -16.53 22.46
C VAL A 230 6.96 -17.16 22.58
N LEU A 231 6.76 -18.36 22.00
CA LEU A 231 5.49 -19.09 22.07
C LEU A 231 5.15 -19.59 23.48
N MET A 232 6.16 -20.00 24.28
CA MET A 232 5.96 -20.51 25.64
C MET A 232 5.80 -19.40 26.70
N THR A 233 6.28 -18.18 26.42
CA THR A 233 6.22 -17.07 27.37
C THR A 233 4.80 -16.52 27.48
N ARG A 234 4.19 -16.67 28.66
CA ARG A 234 2.86 -16.11 28.94
C ARG A 234 2.86 -14.59 28.74
N GLY A 235 1.88 -14.09 28.00
CA GLY A 235 1.74 -12.66 27.73
C GLY A 235 2.66 -12.10 26.63
N SER A 236 3.35 -12.95 25.86
CA SER A 236 4.10 -12.53 24.66
C SER A 236 3.19 -12.13 23.49
N GLY A 237 1.97 -12.67 23.43
CA GLY A 237 1.06 -12.51 22.29
C GLY A 237 1.37 -13.42 21.10
N GLY A 238 2.44 -14.21 21.17
CA GLY A 238 2.82 -15.16 20.13
C GLY A 238 1.95 -16.42 20.15
N THR A 239 1.54 -16.87 18.97
CA THR A 239 0.80 -18.11 18.73
C THR A 239 1.37 -18.81 17.51
N ASN A 240 1.07 -20.10 17.34
CA ASN A 240 1.47 -20.85 16.14
C ASN A 240 0.83 -20.30 14.85
N GLN A 241 -0.16 -19.41 14.95
CA GLN A 241 -0.81 -18.79 13.79
C GLN A 241 -0.08 -17.53 13.31
N ASN A 242 0.52 -16.76 14.23
CA ASN A 242 1.19 -15.50 13.91
C ASN A 242 2.72 -15.60 13.85
N LEU A 243 3.31 -16.73 14.25
CA LEU A 243 4.73 -17.02 14.10
C LEU A 243 4.94 -18.31 13.32
N ARG A 244 5.71 -18.25 12.23
CA ARG A 244 6.04 -19.41 11.39
C ARG A 244 7.54 -19.44 11.11
N LEU A 245 8.11 -20.64 11.13
CA LEU A 245 9.50 -20.90 10.72
C LEU A 245 9.48 -21.87 9.53
N LEU A 246 10.08 -21.47 8.42
CA LEU A 246 10.26 -22.27 7.22
C LEU A 246 11.74 -22.57 7.07
N ALA A 247 12.18 -23.81 7.35
CA ALA A 247 13.56 -24.22 7.19
C ALA A 247 13.81 -24.74 5.76
N LEU A 248 14.85 -24.22 5.11
CA LEU A 248 15.31 -24.61 3.78
C LEU A 248 16.75 -25.09 3.90
N ASN A 249 17.00 -26.34 3.49
CA ASN A 249 18.36 -26.91 3.47
C ASN A 249 19.10 -26.48 2.19
N GLU A 250 19.33 -25.18 2.06
CA GLU A 250 19.98 -24.56 0.91
C GLU A 250 20.85 -23.38 1.35
N THR A 251 21.68 -22.89 0.44
CA THR A 251 22.45 -21.66 0.66
C THR A 251 21.54 -20.44 0.72
N PHE A 252 21.92 -19.46 1.54
CA PHE A 252 21.11 -18.27 1.75
C PHE A 252 20.90 -17.47 0.45
N SER A 253 19.63 -17.19 0.13
CA SER A 253 19.24 -16.31 -0.96
C SER A 253 18.06 -15.44 -0.52
N ARG A 254 18.27 -14.11 -0.46
CA ARG A 254 17.23 -13.14 -0.08
C ARG A 254 16.01 -13.25 -0.99
N GLY A 255 16.21 -13.17 -2.30
CA GLY A 255 15.11 -13.22 -3.28
C GLY A 255 14.30 -14.50 -3.17
N LYS A 256 14.97 -15.66 -3.03
CA LYS A 256 14.28 -16.94 -2.81
C LYS A 256 13.51 -16.96 -1.49
N GLY A 257 14.12 -16.45 -0.42
CA GLY A 257 13.49 -16.39 0.90
C GLY A 257 12.23 -15.55 0.91
N LEU A 258 12.28 -14.38 0.27
CA LEU A 258 11.13 -13.48 0.13
C LEU A 258 10.02 -14.13 -0.69
N ARG A 259 10.35 -14.75 -1.84
CA ARG A 259 9.37 -15.44 -2.68
C ARG A 259 8.67 -16.59 -1.93
N VAL A 260 9.45 -17.51 -1.35
CA VAL A 260 8.90 -18.66 -0.60
C VAL A 260 8.09 -18.19 0.62
N GLY A 261 8.53 -17.12 1.29
CA GLY A 261 7.78 -16.51 2.37
C GLY A 261 6.45 -15.94 1.93
N ALA A 262 6.41 -15.27 0.76
CA ALA A 262 5.21 -14.64 0.20
C ALA A 262 4.18 -15.67 -0.27
N GLU A 263 4.62 -16.72 -0.97
CA GLU A 263 3.77 -17.83 -1.41
C GLU A 263 3.10 -18.57 -0.24
N ARG A 264 3.69 -18.51 0.96
CA ARG A 264 3.18 -19.18 2.16
C ARG A 264 2.67 -18.21 3.22
N ALA A 265 2.60 -16.92 2.88
CA ALA A 265 2.20 -15.88 3.81
C ALA A 265 0.72 -16.04 4.18
N TRP A 266 -0.14 -16.08 3.16
CA TRP A 266 -1.58 -15.98 3.33
C TRP A 266 -2.35 -16.80 2.31
N ASN A 267 -3.27 -17.63 2.79
CA ASN A 267 -4.19 -18.43 1.96
C ASN A 267 -5.67 -18.02 2.20
N GLY A 268 -5.91 -16.92 2.92
CA GLY A 268 -7.25 -16.47 3.26
C GLY A 268 -7.83 -15.55 2.18
N GLU A 269 -9.13 -15.28 2.28
CA GLU A 269 -9.80 -14.27 1.47
C GLU A 269 -9.47 -12.87 2.04
N GLY A 270 -8.95 -11.97 1.21
CA GLY A 270 -8.69 -10.57 1.56
C GLY A 270 -7.25 -10.11 1.32
N ASP A 271 -7.08 -8.79 1.23
CA ASP A 271 -5.79 -8.13 1.04
C ASP A 271 -4.93 -8.20 2.31
N VAL A 272 -3.62 -8.38 2.12
CA VAL A 272 -2.62 -8.42 3.20
C VAL A 272 -1.48 -7.48 2.86
N LEU A 273 -1.02 -6.72 3.85
CA LEU A 273 0.18 -5.90 3.74
C LEU A 273 1.41 -6.78 3.95
N LEU A 274 2.16 -6.99 2.87
CA LEU A 274 3.40 -7.77 2.93
C LEU A 274 4.58 -6.86 3.27
N PHE A 275 5.27 -7.15 4.37
CA PHE A 275 6.46 -6.43 4.78
C PHE A 275 7.70 -7.32 4.67
N MET A 276 8.49 -7.07 3.63
CA MET A 276 9.76 -7.76 3.40
C MET A 276 10.88 -7.03 4.16
N CYS A 277 11.52 -7.70 5.11
CA CYS A 277 12.55 -7.05 5.94
C CYS A 277 13.77 -7.95 6.20
N ASP A 278 14.88 -7.31 6.53
CA ASP A 278 16.09 -7.97 7.04
C ASP A 278 16.08 -8.00 8.58
N VAL A 279 16.89 -8.89 9.16
CA VAL A 279 16.95 -9.11 10.62
C VAL A 279 17.48 -7.90 11.40
N ASP A 280 18.15 -6.98 10.72
CA ASP A 280 18.68 -5.74 11.31
C ASP A 280 17.69 -4.58 11.34
N VAL A 281 16.52 -4.75 10.74
CA VAL A 281 15.53 -3.68 10.67
C VAL A 281 14.98 -3.39 12.07
N VAL A 282 14.83 -2.09 12.36
CA VAL A 282 14.15 -1.61 13.55
C VAL A 282 12.95 -0.79 13.11
N PHE A 283 11.76 -1.27 13.47
CA PHE A 283 10.49 -0.56 13.25
C PHE A 283 9.89 -0.12 14.59
N SER A 284 8.99 0.87 14.54
CA SER A 284 8.27 1.39 15.71
C SER A 284 6.80 0.96 15.64
N ALA A 285 6.03 1.10 16.74
CA ALA A 285 4.60 0.79 16.71
C ALA A 285 3.86 1.63 15.67
N ARG A 286 4.22 2.92 15.58
CA ARG A 286 3.70 3.87 14.58
C ARG A 286 3.99 3.44 13.14
N PHE A 287 5.03 2.64 12.90
CA PHE A 287 5.33 2.14 11.55
C PHE A 287 4.33 1.05 11.10
N LEU A 288 3.71 0.34 12.05
CA LEU A 288 2.73 -0.72 11.78
C LEU A 288 1.28 -0.23 11.89
N ASP A 289 1.06 1.06 12.21
CA ASP A 289 -0.25 1.72 12.31
C ASP A 289 -0.70 2.28 10.96
#